data_AF-A0A072TTC7-F1
#
_entry.id   AF-A0A072TTC7-F1
#
_cell.length_a   1.000
_cell.length_b   1.000
_cell.length_c   1.000
_cell.angle_alpha   90.00
_cell.angle_beta   90.00
_cell.angle_gamma   90.00
#
_symmetry.space_group_name_H-M   'P 1'
#
loop_
_entity.id
_entity.type
_entity.pdbx_description
1 polymer ?
#
loop_
_entity_poly.entity_id
_entity_poly.type
_entity_poly.pdbx_seq_one_letter_code
_entity_poly.pdbx_strand_id
1 'polypeptide(L)' 'MAERTLKEYATPSMEEPQAIIVYPTVEGNKFEIKPALLNLVQQNQFSGSPIEDPNLHISSFIRLSGTI' A
#
# COMPACT_ATOMS: atom_id res chain seq x y z
N MET A 1 -41.81 19.44 -3.25
CA MET A 1 -40.79 18.73 -4.05
C MET A 1 -41.51 17.55 -4.68
N ALA A 2 -41.48 17.41 -6.01
CA ALA A 2 -42.20 16.31 -6.66
C ALA A 2 -41.54 14.96 -6.31
N GLU A 3 -42.35 13.95 -6.01
CA GLU A 3 -41.86 12.58 -5.79
C GLU A 3 -41.34 12.01 -7.11
N ARG A 4 -40.07 11.58 -7.12
CA ARG A 4 -39.45 10.91 -8.26
C ARG A 4 -39.69 9.41 -8.17
N THR A 5 -40.04 8.80 -9.29
CA THR A 5 -40.16 7.36 -9.47
C THR A 5 -38.78 6.69 -9.48
N LEU A 6 -38.72 5.41 -9.10
CA LEU A 6 -37.48 4.61 -9.13
C LEU A 6 -36.76 4.64 -10.49
N LYS A 7 -37.52 4.69 -11.58
CA LYS A 7 -36.99 4.75 -12.96
C LYS A 7 -36.26 6.05 -13.26
N GLU A 8 -36.69 7.16 -12.67
CA GLU A 8 -36.08 8.46 -12.87
C GLU A 8 -34.71 8.58 -12.18
N TYR A 9 -34.48 7.84 -11.09
CA TYR A 9 -33.15 7.72 -10.47
C TYR A 9 -32.18 6.84 -11.26
N ALA A 10 -32.70 5.89 -12.05
CA ALA A 10 -31.88 5.02 -12.88
C ALA A 10 -31.48 5.67 -14.22
N THR A 11 -32.05 6.83 -14.55
CA THR A 11 -31.72 7.55 -15.78
C THR A 11 -30.63 8.57 -15.47
N PRO A 12 -29.41 8.42 -16.02
CA PRO A 12 -28.33 9.37 -15.76
C PRO A 12 -28.76 10.76 -16.25
N SER A 13 -28.90 11.71 -15.31
CA SER A 13 -29.24 13.09 -15.64
C SER A 13 -28.02 13.81 -16.20
N MET A 14 -28.21 14.56 -17.29
CA MET A 14 -27.17 15.45 -17.84
C MET A 14 -26.93 16.69 -16.95
N GLU A 15 -27.84 16.96 -16.00
CA GLU A 15 -27.77 18.08 -15.05
C GLU A 15 -27.16 17.71 -13.71
N GLU A 16 -27.04 16.41 -13.40
CA GLU A 16 -26.21 16.02 -12.27
C GLU A 16 -24.76 16.33 -12.66
N PRO A 17 -24.00 17.08 -11.82
CA PRO A 17 -22.57 17.08 -11.96
C PRO A 17 -22.22 15.61 -11.98
N GLN A 18 -21.65 15.16 -13.08
CA GLN A 18 -20.96 13.89 -13.11
C GLN A 18 -20.11 13.95 -11.85
N ALA A 19 -20.50 13.22 -10.82
CA ALA A 19 -19.67 13.02 -9.66
C ALA A 19 -18.60 12.09 -10.21
N ILE A 20 -17.76 12.67 -11.07
CA ILE A 20 -16.53 12.13 -11.58
C ILE A 20 -15.90 11.66 -10.30
N ILE A 21 -15.59 10.37 -10.24
CA ILE A 21 -14.75 9.83 -9.19
C ILE A 21 -13.42 10.56 -9.39
N VAL A 22 -13.32 11.77 -8.83
CA VAL A 22 -12.14 12.61 -8.89
C VAL A 22 -11.21 11.93 -7.92
N TYR A 23 -10.18 11.28 -8.46
CA TYR A 23 -9.13 10.74 -7.65
C TYR A 23 -8.64 11.85 -6.72
N PRO A 24 -8.63 11.64 -5.40
CA PRO A 24 -8.06 12.62 -4.50
C PRO A 24 -6.63 12.87 -4.95
N THR A 25 -6.21 14.14 -4.88
CA THR A 25 -4.81 14.50 -5.09
C THR A 25 -4.02 13.91 -3.92
N VAL A 26 -3.66 12.64 -4.03
CA VAL A 26 -2.67 12.01 -3.18
C VAL A 26 -1.37 12.68 -3.54
N GLU A 27 -0.75 13.34 -2.57
CA GLU A 27 0.64 13.75 -2.68
C GLU A 27 1.41 12.49 -3.10
N GLY A 28 2.09 12.55 -4.25
CA GLY A 28 2.83 11.41 -4.75
C GLY A 28 3.88 11.05 -3.72
N ASN A 29 3.55 10.13 -2.81
CA ASN A 29 4.43 9.71 -1.76
C ASN A 29 5.66 9.16 -2.49
N LYS A 30 6.77 9.89 -2.43
CA LYS A 30 8.09 9.43 -2.84
C LYS A 30 8.50 8.34 -1.86
N PHE A 31 7.84 7.20 -1.92
CA PHE A 31 8.26 6.01 -1.21
C PHE A 31 9.54 5.53 -1.89
N GLU A 32 10.67 6.01 -1.39
CA GLU A 32 11.95 5.45 -1.73
C GLU A 32 12.09 4.11 -1.01
N ILE A 33 12.21 3.04 -1.79
CA ILE A 33 12.58 1.75 -1.23
C ILE A 33 14.03 1.86 -0.78
N LYS A 34 14.23 1.92 0.54
CA LYS A 34 15.57 2.01 1.11
C LYS A 34 16.39 0.76 0.73
N PRO A 35 17.64 0.90 0.27
CA PRO A 35 18.49 -0.24 -0.07
C PRO A 35 18.65 -1.27 1.07
N ALA A 36 18.63 -0.80 2.32
CA ALA A 36 18.63 -1.66 3.49
C ALA A 36 17.40 -2.57 3.55
N LEU A 37 16.22 -2.07 3.18
CA LEU A 37 15.00 -2.88 3.09
C LEU A 37 15.14 -3.96 2.01
N LEU A 38 15.64 -3.61 0.82
CA LEU A 38 15.90 -4.58 -0.26
C LEU A 38 16.86 -5.69 0.19
N ASN A 39 17.94 -5.32 0.87
CA ASN A 39 18.90 -6.28 1.41
C ASN A 39 18.26 -7.24 2.44
N LEU A 40 17.32 -6.72 3.23
CA LEU A 40 16.60 -7.46 4.25
C LEU A 40 15.65 -8.50 3.65
N VAL A 41 14.89 -8.15 2.60
CA VAL A 41 14.00 -9.10 1.91
C VAL A 41 14.70 -10.04 0.94
N GLN A 42 15.84 -9.66 0.34
CA GLN A 42 16.48 -10.47 -0.72
C GLN A 42 17.65 -11.33 -0.24
N GLN A 43 18.50 -10.82 0.66
CA GLN A 43 19.79 -11.46 0.98
C GLN A 43 19.87 -12.01 2.41
N ASN A 44 18.96 -11.59 3.30
CA ASN A 44 18.92 -12.02 4.69
C ASN A 44 17.61 -12.73 5.03
N GLN A 45 17.05 -13.53 4.12
CA GLN A 45 15.88 -14.35 4.44
C GLN A 45 16.26 -15.47 5.42
N PHE A 46 15.43 -15.65 6.45
CA PHE A 46 15.51 -16.80 7.34
C PHE A 46 14.62 -17.92 6.81
N SER A 47 15.22 -19.06 6.49
CA SER A 47 14.48 -20.22 5.94
C SER A 47 14.09 -21.25 7.00
N GLY A 48 14.60 -21.11 8.23
CA GLY A 48 14.39 -22.07 9.30
C GLY A 48 15.22 -23.35 9.15
N SER A 49 16.31 -23.28 8.38
CA SER A 49 17.22 -24.40 8.17
C SER A 49 17.94 -24.78 9.47
N PRO A 50 18.23 -26.08 9.72
CA PRO A 50 18.92 -26.52 10.94
C PRO A 50 20.33 -25.95 11.12
N ILE A 51 20.92 -25.41 10.04
CA ILE A 51 22.25 -24.77 10.04
C ILE A 51 22.19 -23.26 10.26
N GLU A 52 21.00 -22.66 10.21
CA GLU A 52 20.83 -21.23 10.44
C GLU A 52 20.75 -20.94 11.94
N ASP A 53 21.49 -19.92 12.40
CA ASP A 53 21.41 -19.43 13.78
C ASP A 53 20.32 -18.34 13.88
N PRO A 54 19.22 -18.59 14.64
CA PRO A 54 18.16 -17.61 14.82
C PRO A 54 18.65 -16.31 15.48
N ASN A 55 19.63 -16.38 16.40
CA ASN A 55 20.12 -15.20 17.12
C ASN A 55 20.97 -14.31 16.21
N LEU A 56 21.77 -14.91 15.33
CA LEU A 56 22.52 -14.20 14.31
C LEU A 56 21.59 -13.50 13.31
N HIS A 57 20.50 -14.18 12.92
CA HIS A 57 19.49 -13.61 12.04
C HIS A 57 18.79 -12.41 12.69
N ILE A 58 18.33 -12.53 13.94
CA ILE A 58 17.71 -11.43 14.71
C ILE A 58 18.68 -10.23 14.84
N SER A 59 19.95 -10.49 15.13
CA SER A 59 20.97 -9.43 15.23
C SER A 59 21.15 -8.67 13.91
N SER A 60 21.16 -9.40 12.79
CA SER A 60 21.24 -8.80 11.45
C SER A 60 19.98 -8.01 11.10
N PHE A 61 18.79 -8.51 11.45
CA PHE A 61 17.52 -7.81 11.26
C PHE A 61 17.50 -6.47 12.00
N ILE A 62 17.86 -6.44 13.29
CA ILE A 62 17.86 -5.21 14.10
C ILE A 62 18.83 -4.18 13.51
N ARG A 63 20.03 -4.63 13.12
CA ARG A 63 21.04 -3.75 12.50
C ARG A 63 20.56 -3.14 11.19
N LEU A 64 19.93 -3.92 10.33
CA LEU A 64 19.49 -3.45 9.02
C LEU A 64 18.21 -2.60 9.12
N SER A 65 17.25 -3.00 9.96
CA SER A 65 16.00 -2.26 10.15
C SER A 65 16.17 -0.91 10.83
N GLY A 66 17.16 -0.75 11.74
CA GLY A 66 17.50 0.54 12.33
C GLY A 66 18.10 1.57 11.36
N THR A 67 18.44 1.17 10.13
CA THR A 67 18.87 2.08 9.05
C THR A 67 17.73 2.48 8.10
N ILE A 68 16.54 1.91 8.29
CA ILE A 68 15.32 2.15 7.52
C ILE A 68 14.52 3.31 8.13
#